data_AF-A0A8X7PJH3-F1
#
_entry.id   AF-A0A8X7PJH3-F1
#
_cell.length_a   1.000
_cell.length_b   1.000
_cell.length_c   1.000
_cell.angle_alpha   90.00
_cell.angle_beta   90.00
_cell.angle_gamma   90.00
#
_symmetry.space_group_name_H-M   'P 1'
#
loop_
_entity.id
_entity.type
_entity.pdbx_description
1 polymer ?
#
loop_
_entity_poly.entity_id
_entity_poly.type
_entity_poly.pdbx_seq_one_letter_code
_entity_poly.pdbx_strand_id
1 'polypeptide(L)'
;MSSRQSVRHPSHNHPLRSHKCEAKDEIICSGCDLDLIGAAFKCTKSSECDYFLHKSCFSLPRETNHKSHQPHCLTLLYSPKSTYTCQACGEYGSSFTYNCSICQYDIHVGCVSMPETVKREDHAHPLTLLYSSPYTEPGLVFTCDVCKETVPDNLWAYYCMECDYGTHLHSCAKEEEEAKKGEGEGSKSSAKQELAAMLEAQREMENMQIEIHLAMQSAFVMTPTQNYPQRPHLVSLKREREREREREREREREREREREREREREKAHQESSPSHRHARTPSSSSSPSTAARGNRKPPCV
;
A
#
# COMPACT_ATOMS: atom_id res chain seq x y z
N MET A 1 -16.49 -7.71 52.04
CA MET A 1 -16.91 -7.71 50.62
C MET A 1 -16.05 -6.71 49.87
N SER A 2 -15.05 -7.16 49.11
CA SER A 2 -14.19 -6.24 48.36
C SER A 2 -14.98 -5.61 47.23
N SER A 3 -15.28 -4.32 47.36
CA SER A 3 -15.86 -3.52 46.28
C SER A 3 -14.95 -3.60 45.06
N ARG A 4 -15.46 -4.09 43.93
CA ARG A 4 -14.69 -4.12 42.67
C ARG A 4 -14.42 -2.67 42.27
N GLN A 5 -13.16 -2.23 42.36
CA GLN A 5 -12.76 -0.88 42.00
C GLN A 5 -13.16 -0.59 40.55
N SER A 6 -13.80 0.56 40.34
CA SER A 6 -14.14 1.10 39.03
C SER A 6 -13.31 2.33 38.73
N VAL A 7 -13.08 2.58 37.45
CA VAL A 7 -12.24 3.67 36.94
C VAL A 7 -13.01 4.47 35.90
N ARG A 8 -12.68 5.74 35.72
CA ARG A 8 -13.26 6.58 34.65
C ARG A 8 -12.31 6.62 33.47
N HIS A 9 -12.85 6.75 32.25
CA HIS A 9 -12.04 6.89 31.04
C HIS A 9 -12.61 8.02 30.17
N PRO A 10 -11.79 8.89 29.54
CA PRO A 10 -12.29 10.06 28.80
C PRO A 10 -13.17 9.74 27.58
N SER A 11 -13.03 8.54 27.00
CA SER A 11 -13.82 8.11 25.84
C SER A 11 -15.26 7.70 26.17
N HIS A 12 -15.61 7.56 27.46
CA HIS A 12 -16.88 6.97 27.86
C HIS A 12 -17.43 7.53 29.17
N ASN A 13 -18.74 7.75 29.23
CA ASN A 13 -19.37 8.47 30.35
C ASN A 13 -19.67 7.61 31.58
N HIS A 14 -19.65 6.28 31.45
CA HIS A 14 -19.84 5.38 32.57
C HIS A 14 -18.50 4.90 33.15
N PRO A 15 -18.42 4.63 34.47
CA PRO A 15 -17.28 3.95 35.03
C PRO A 15 -17.06 2.59 34.35
N LEU A 16 -15.80 2.22 34.21
CA LEU A 16 -15.37 0.91 33.72
C LEU A 16 -14.86 0.08 34.90
N ARG A 17 -15.00 -1.24 34.79
CA ARG A 17 -14.45 -2.21 35.73
C ARG A 17 -13.56 -3.19 34.98
N SER A 18 -12.56 -3.75 35.66
CA SER A 18 -11.75 -4.82 35.11
C SER A 18 -12.62 -6.02 34.69
N HIS A 19 -12.29 -6.60 33.55
CA HIS A 19 -12.90 -7.79 33.01
C HIS A 19 -11.85 -8.68 32.36
N LYS A 20 -12.17 -9.95 32.19
CA LYS A 20 -11.37 -10.91 31.45
C LYS A 20 -12.27 -11.47 30.37
N CYS A 21 -11.84 -11.35 29.12
CA CYS A 21 -12.55 -11.86 27.95
C CYS A 21 -11.80 -13.06 27.39
N GLU A 22 -12.55 -14.03 26.91
CA GLU A 22 -12.05 -15.22 26.24
C GLU A 22 -12.33 -15.11 24.74
N ALA A 23 -11.57 -15.83 23.91
CA ALA A 23 -11.74 -15.78 22.45
C ALA A 23 -13.16 -16.15 21.98
N LYS A 24 -13.86 -16.99 22.75
CA LYS A 24 -15.24 -17.41 22.47
C LYS A 24 -16.29 -16.32 22.71
N ASP A 25 -15.90 -15.22 23.37
CA ASP A 25 -16.85 -14.16 23.72
C ASP A 25 -17.09 -13.22 22.52
N GLU A 26 -16.24 -13.27 21.48
CA GLU A 26 -16.35 -12.47 20.23
C GLU A 26 -16.55 -10.96 20.52
N ILE A 27 -15.94 -10.47 21.60
CA ILE A 27 -16.04 -9.07 22.03
C ILE A 27 -15.06 -8.22 21.24
N ILE A 28 -15.55 -7.11 20.69
CA ILE A 28 -14.73 -6.14 19.97
C ILE A 28 -14.41 -4.96 20.89
N CYS A 29 -13.16 -4.50 20.85
CA CYS A 29 -12.74 -3.31 21.57
C CYS A 29 -13.26 -2.04 20.91
N SER A 30 -14.00 -1.22 21.64
CA SER A 30 -14.54 0.07 21.18
C SER A 30 -13.47 1.13 20.88
N GLY A 31 -12.21 0.85 21.19
CA GLY A 31 -11.08 1.76 20.98
C GLY A 31 -10.27 1.49 19.72
N CYS A 32 -10.19 0.23 19.27
CA CYS A 32 -9.36 -0.13 18.10
C CYS A 32 -10.08 -1.04 17.09
N ASP A 33 -11.33 -1.41 17.34
CA ASP A 33 -12.14 -2.32 16.52
C ASP A 33 -11.54 -3.71 16.31
N LEU A 34 -10.58 -4.11 17.15
CA LEU A 34 -10.00 -5.45 17.15
C LEU A 34 -10.62 -6.34 18.22
N ASP A 35 -10.55 -7.64 18.00
CA ASP A 35 -10.97 -8.66 18.95
C ASP A 35 -10.27 -8.49 20.29
N LEU A 36 -11.07 -8.64 21.34
CA LEU A 36 -10.65 -8.42 22.71
C LEU A 36 -10.49 -9.76 23.43
N ILE A 37 -9.23 -10.12 23.67
CA ILE A 37 -8.85 -11.35 24.37
C ILE A 37 -8.00 -10.97 25.57
N GLY A 38 -8.28 -11.60 26.72
CA GLY A 38 -7.52 -11.40 27.95
C GLY A 38 -8.05 -10.26 28.81
N ALA A 39 -7.14 -9.50 29.43
CA ALA A 39 -7.50 -8.49 30.43
C ALA A 39 -7.98 -7.18 29.78
N ALA A 40 -9.13 -6.69 30.24
CA ALA A 40 -9.82 -5.57 29.64
C ALA A 40 -10.63 -4.76 30.65
N PHE A 41 -11.24 -3.68 30.16
CA PHE A 41 -12.19 -2.87 30.89
C PHE A 41 -13.57 -2.98 30.23
N LYS A 42 -14.61 -3.18 31.03
CA LYS A 42 -16.00 -3.13 30.57
C LYS A 42 -16.81 -2.10 31.32
N CYS A 43 -17.76 -1.49 30.65
CA CYS A 43 -18.72 -0.58 31.28
C CYS A 43 -19.45 -1.25 32.45
N THR A 44 -19.66 -0.52 33.55
CA THR A 44 -20.40 -1.02 34.70
C THR A 44 -21.89 -1.22 34.40
N LYS A 45 -22.44 -0.49 33.44
CA LYS A 45 -23.83 -0.62 32.96
C LYS A 45 -23.94 -1.64 31.81
N SER A 46 -23.36 -2.82 31.97
CA SER A 46 -23.24 -3.81 30.88
C SER A 46 -24.59 -4.31 30.31
N SER A 47 -25.72 -4.07 30.97
CA SER A 47 -27.05 -4.44 30.47
C SER A 47 -27.58 -3.50 29.39
N GLU A 48 -27.03 -2.29 29.28
CA GLU A 48 -27.52 -1.22 28.39
C GLU A 48 -26.39 -0.57 27.58
N CYS A 49 -25.15 -1.01 27.80
CA CYS A 49 -23.97 -0.37 27.25
C CYS A 49 -22.90 -1.41 26.96
N ASP A 50 -22.72 -1.66 25.66
CA ASP A 50 -21.71 -2.55 25.10
C ASP A 50 -20.42 -1.73 24.83
N TYR A 51 -19.70 -1.42 25.91
CA TYR A 51 -18.48 -0.64 25.84
C TYR A 51 -17.33 -1.38 26.52
N PHE A 52 -16.34 -1.74 25.71
CA PHE A 52 -15.20 -2.55 26.10
C PHE A 52 -13.90 -1.95 25.58
N LEU A 53 -12.84 -2.00 26.37
CA LEU A 53 -11.51 -1.55 25.98
C LEU A 53 -10.45 -2.58 26.35
N HIS A 54 -9.52 -2.85 25.44
CA HIS A 54 -8.25 -3.46 25.84
C HIS A 54 -7.58 -2.59 26.92
N LYS A 55 -6.80 -3.23 27.79
CA LYS A 55 -5.96 -2.50 28.75
C LYS A 55 -5.00 -1.52 28.06
N SER A 56 -4.47 -1.89 26.90
CA SER A 56 -3.64 -1.03 26.04
C SER A 56 -4.43 0.19 25.55
N CYS A 57 -5.63 -0.02 24.98
CA CYS A 57 -6.50 1.07 24.51
C CYS A 57 -6.94 2.03 25.63
N PHE A 58 -7.12 1.52 26.85
CA PHE A 58 -7.39 2.36 28.04
C PHE A 58 -6.20 3.25 28.43
N SER A 59 -4.98 2.80 28.13
CA SER A 59 -3.73 3.44 28.59
C SER A 59 -3.00 4.21 27.48
N LEU A 60 -3.66 4.44 26.34
CA LEU A 60 -3.04 5.12 25.21
C LEU A 60 -2.65 6.56 25.58
N PRO A 61 -1.44 7.01 25.19
CA PRO A 61 -1.02 8.37 25.44
C PRO A 61 -1.88 9.35 24.63
N ARG A 62 -2.22 10.50 25.22
CA ARG A 62 -3.04 11.51 24.55
C ARG A 62 -2.36 12.10 23.32
N GLU A 63 -1.04 12.15 23.32
CA GLU A 63 -0.23 12.77 22.28
C GLU A 63 0.99 11.89 21.98
N THR A 64 1.42 11.85 20.72
CA THR A 64 2.61 11.12 20.29
C THR A 64 3.32 11.82 19.13
N ASN A 65 4.64 11.86 19.17
CA ASN A 65 5.46 12.32 18.05
C ASN A 65 5.97 11.10 17.26
N HIS A 66 5.24 10.74 16.21
CA HIS A 66 5.47 9.50 15.47
C HIS A 66 6.44 9.71 14.29
N LYS A 67 7.30 8.73 14.01
CA LYS A 67 8.34 8.80 12.95
C LYS A 67 7.78 9.04 11.55
N SER A 68 6.57 8.57 11.27
CA SER A 68 5.89 8.81 10.00
C SER A 68 5.41 10.27 9.82
N HIS A 69 5.35 11.05 10.91
CA HIS A 69 4.82 12.41 10.90
C HIS A 69 5.55 13.32 11.89
N GLN A 70 6.85 13.50 11.68
CA GLN A 70 7.72 14.29 12.56
C GLN A 70 7.41 15.80 12.67
N PRO A 71 6.85 16.49 11.66
CA PRO A 71 6.63 17.93 11.77
C PRO A 71 5.63 18.33 12.86
N HIS A 72 4.68 17.46 13.19
CA HIS A 72 3.60 17.76 14.13
C HIS A 72 3.30 16.58 15.06
N CYS A 73 2.91 16.88 16.29
CA CYS A 73 2.41 15.87 17.22
C CYS A 73 1.04 15.34 16.76
N LEU A 74 0.81 14.05 16.91
CA LEU A 74 -0.49 13.43 16.70
C LEU A 74 -1.26 13.40 18.02
N THR A 75 -2.53 13.79 17.98
CA THR A 75 -3.43 13.79 19.14
C THR A 75 -4.41 12.63 19.04
N LEU A 76 -4.58 11.91 20.15
CA LEU A 76 -5.56 10.84 20.28
C LEU A 76 -6.98 11.42 20.32
N LEU A 77 -7.82 10.96 19.40
CA LEU A 77 -9.25 11.24 19.35
C LEU A 77 -10.03 9.97 19.66
N TYR A 78 -10.85 10.00 20.72
CA TYR A 78 -11.64 8.85 21.17
C TYR A 78 -12.95 8.64 20.39
N SER A 79 -13.42 9.66 19.68
CA SER A 79 -14.68 9.64 18.95
C SER A 79 -14.53 10.56 17.74
N PRO A 80 -13.98 10.05 16.64
CA PRO A 80 -13.92 10.82 15.41
C PRO A 80 -15.35 11.16 14.95
N LYS A 81 -15.53 12.34 14.35
CA LYS A 81 -16.86 12.83 13.94
C LYS A 81 -17.44 12.05 12.74
N SER A 82 -16.59 11.37 12.00
CA SER A 82 -16.89 10.57 10.82
C SER A 82 -15.89 9.43 10.70
N THR A 83 -16.12 8.51 9.76
CA THR A 83 -15.08 7.57 9.32
C THR A 83 -13.87 8.34 8.79
N TYR A 84 -12.69 7.75 8.94
CA TYR A 84 -11.42 8.28 8.42
C TYR A 84 -10.69 7.18 7.64
N THR A 85 -9.66 7.57 6.89
CA THR A 85 -8.79 6.65 6.15
C THR A 85 -7.40 6.70 6.77
N CYS A 86 -6.91 5.53 7.20
CA CYS A 86 -5.61 5.44 7.83
C CYS A 86 -4.48 5.64 6.82
N GLN A 87 -3.58 6.59 7.10
CA GLN A 87 -2.42 6.88 6.25
C GLN A 87 -1.32 5.82 6.33
N ALA A 88 -1.44 4.83 7.22
CA ALA A 88 -0.49 3.72 7.33
C ALA A 88 -0.91 2.53 6.47
N CYS A 89 -2.16 2.05 6.60
CA CYS A 89 -2.63 0.85 5.91
C CYS A 89 -3.62 1.12 4.78
N GLY A 90 -4.15 2.34 4.65
CA GLY A 90 -5.15 2.68 3.63
C GLY A 90 -6.58 2.28 4.01
N GLU A 91 -6.76 1.50 5.08
CA GLU A 91 -8.07 1.03 5.51
C GLU A 91 -8.88 2.10 6.24
N TYR A 92 -10.21 1.95 6.21
CA TYR A 92 -11.12 2.84 6.93
C TYR A 92 -11.10 2.57 8.44
N GLY A 93 -11.37 3.60 9.24
CA GLY A 93 -11.54 3.49 10.68
C GLY A 93 -12.68 4.36 11.19
N SER A 94 -13.28 3.95 12.31
CA SER A 94 -14.36 4.70 12.99
C SER A 94 -14.17 4.79 14.52
N SER A 95 -13.27 3.98 15.09
CA SER A 95 -12.86 4.03 16.51
C SER A 95 -11.74 5.05 16.78
N PHE A 96 -10.94 4.82 17.81
CA PHE A 96 -9.93 5.80 18.21
C PHE A 96 -8.90 5.99 17.10
N THR A 97 -8.40 7.22 16.96
CA THR A 97 -7.40 7.58 15.95
C THR A 97 -6.37 8.52 16.52
N TYR A 98 -5.14 8.43 16.03
CA TYR A 98 -4.15 9.49 16.18
C TYR A 98 -4.25 10.42 14.98
N ASN A 99 -4.60 11.67 15.26
CA ASN A 99 -4.87 12.68 14.24
C ASN A 99 -3.90 13.86 14.36
N CYS A 100 -3.38 14.34 13.22
CA CYS A 100 -2.87 15.69 13.09
C CYS A 100 -3.93 16.60 12.45
N SER A 101 -4.47 17.55 13.20
CA SER A 101 -5.49 18.47 12.67
C SER A 101 -4.95 19.45 11.62
N ILE A 102 -3.64 19.69 11.61
CA ILE A 102 -2.98 20.60 10.66
C ILE A 102 -2.83 19.93 9.30
N CYS A 103 -2.34 18.68 9.30
CA CYS A 103 -2.07 17.93 8.07
C CYS A 103 -3.22 17.02 7.63
N GLN A 104 -4.27 16.89 8.45
CA GLN A 104 -5.35 15.91 8.26
C GLN A 104 -4.77 14.48 8.12
N TYR A 105 -3.85 14.15 9.03
CA TYR A 105 -3.13 12.89 9.03
C TYR A 105 -3.70 11.97 10.10
N ASP A 106 -4.45 10.96 9.68
CA ASP A 106 -5.13 10.01 10.56
C ASP A 106 -4.46 8.64 10.52
N ILE A 107 -4.27 8.03 11.71
CA ILE A 107 -3.68 6.70 11.84
C ILE A 107 -4.47 5.91 12.89
N HIS A 108 -4.81 4.65 12.57
CA HIS A 108 -5.37 3.74 13.57
C HIS A 108 -4.41 3.60 14.76
N VAL A 109 -4.96 3.47 15.96
CA VAL A 109 -4.16 3.24 17.18
C VAL A 109 -3.27 1.99 17.09
N GLY A 110 -3.73 0.96 16.38
CA GLY A 110 -2.95 -0.25 16.10
C GLY A 110 -1.76 0.02 15.17
N CYS A 111 -1.99 0.75 14.08
CA CYS A 111 -0.95 1.10 13.11
C CYS A 111 0.18 1.94 13.71
N VAL A 112 -0.13 2.87 14.62
CA VAL A 112 0.89 3.66 15.35
C VAL A 112 1.84 2.78 16.17
N SER A 113 1.36 1.61 16.62
CA SER A 113 2.12 0.71 17.48
C SER A 113 2.85 -0.38 16.70
N MET A 114 2.89 -0.30 15.37
CA MET A 114 3.55 -1.31 14.54
C MET A 114 5.06 -1.33 14.81
N PRO A 115 5.66 -2.51 14.99
CA PRO A 115 7.08 -2.62 15.29
C PRO A 115 7.93 -2.14 14.11
N GLU A 116 9.04 -1.46 14.40
CA GLU A 116 9.95 -0.96 13.35
C GLU A 116 10.65 -2.08 12.59
N THR A 117 10.71 -3.28 13.15
CA THR A 117 11.34 -4.43 12.52
C THR A 117 10.58 -5.69 12.89
N VAL A 118 10.32 -6.55 11.89
CA VAL A 118 9.66 -7.84 12.05
C VAL A 118 10.48 -8.95 11.42
N LYS A 119 10.36 -10.16 11.99
CA LYS A 119 10.83 -11.38 11.36
C LYS A 119 9.63 -12.12 10.79
N ARG A 120 9.83 -12.78 9.66
CA ARG A 120 8.82 -13.65 9.06
C ARG A 120 9.37 -15.05 8.91
N GLU A 121 8.52 -16.05 8.94
CA GLU A 121 8.93 -17.45 8.79
C GLU A 121 9.29 -17.78 7.32
N ASP A 122 8.65 -17.10 6.37
CA ASP A 122 8.89 -17.24 4.94
C ASP A 122 10.06 -16.39 4.43
N HIS A 123 10.75 -15.67 5.32
CA HIS A 123 11.86 -14.80 4.94
C HIS A 123 13.00 -14.78 5.96
N ALA A 124 14.23 -14.99 5.48
CA ALA A 124 15.40 -15.17 6.36
C ALA A 124 15.85 -13.89 7.07
N HIS A 125 15.76 -12.73 6.41
CA HIS A 125 16.24 -11.45 6.93
C HIS A 125 15.13 -10.71 7.70
N PRO A 126 15.48 -9.82 8.65
CA PRO A 126 14.50 -8.93 9.25
C PRO A 126 13.97 -7.90 8.24
N LEU A 127 12.67 -7.64 8.26
CA LEU A 127 12.05 -6.59 7.47
C LEU A 127 11.90 -5.32 8.32
N THR A 128 12.25 -4.17 7.74
CA THR A 128 12.12 -2.85 8.36
C THR A 128 10.83 -2.17 7.91
N LEU A 129 10.14 -1.50 8.84
CA LEU A 129 8.98 -0.69 8.53
C LEU A 129 9.38 0.58 7.76
N LEU A 130 8.78 0.77 6.58
CA LEU A 130 8.88 1.97 5.78
C LEU A 130 7.56 2.73 5.80
N TYR A 131 7.65 4.06 5.85
CA TYR A 131 6.48 4.96 5.84
C TYR A 131 6.12 5.48 4.44
N SER A 132 6.81 4.98 3.42
CA SER A 132 6.62 5.30 2.01
C SER A 132 7.25 4.21 1.15
N SER A 133 7.01 4.27 -0.16
CA SER A 133 7.63 3.38 -1.16
C SER A 133 9.15 3.25 -0.95
N PRO A 134 9.71 2.03 -1.08
CA PRO A 134 11.17 1.82 -1.08
C PRO A 134 11.85 2.40 -2.34
N TYR A 135 11.06 2.74 -3.37
CA TYR A 135 11.54 3.28 -4.63
C TYR A 135 11.28 4.79 -4.73
N THR A 136 12.32 5.54 -5.09
CA THR A 136 12.24 6.99 -5.31
C THR A 136 12.20 7.38 -6.80
N GLU A 137 12.37 6.40 -7.69
CA GLU A 137 12.47 6.61 -9.13
C GLU A 137 11.07 6.53 -9.78
N PRO A 138 10.68 7.51 -10.61
CA PRO A 138 9.38 7.50 -11.27
C PRO A 138 9.17 6.25 -12.15
N GLY A 139 8.03 5.58 -11.93
CA GLY A 139 7.59 4.42 -12.69
C GLY A 139 8.08 3.07 -12.15
N LEU A 140 8.81 3.05 -11.03
CA LEU A 140 9.00 1.81 -10.27
C LEU A 140 7.80 1.61 -9.34
N VAL A 141 7.22 0.42 -9.39
CA VAL A 141 6.07 0.04 -8.58
C VAL A 141 6.54 -0.96 -7.54
N PHE A 142 6.18 -0.72 -6.28
CA PHE A 142 6.42 -1.68 -5.21
C PHE A 142 5.30 -2.72 -5.19
N THR A 143 5.68 -3.99 -5.25
CA THR A 143 4.76 -5.12 -5.28
C THR A 143 5.03 -5.99 -4.06
N CYS A 144 3.97 -6.41 -3.37
CA CYS A 144 4.05 -7.30 -2.22
C CYS A 144 4.51 -8.69 -2.66
N ASP A 145 5.54 -9.23 -2.03
CA ASP A 145 6.07 -10.56 -2.35
C ASP A 145 5.15 -11.71 -1.93
N VAL A 146 4.19 -11.45 -1.05
CA VAL A 146 3.24 -12.47 -0.55
C VAL A 146 2.03 -12.60 -1.46
N CYS A 147 1.29 -11.52 -1.72
CA CYS A 147 0.07 -11.57 -2.54
C CYS A 147 0.29 -11.15 -4.00
N LYS A 148 1.47 -10.64 -4.36
CA LYS A 148 1.81 -10.15 -5.71
C LYS A 148 1.00 -8.94 -6.18
N GLU A 149 0.32 -8.25 -5.27
CA GLU A 149 -0.38 -7.00 -5.55
C GLU A 149 0.51 -5.79 -5.35
N THR A 150 0.14 -4.67 -6.00
CA THR A 150 0.86 -3.40 -5.87
C THR A 150 0.54 -2.73 -4.54
N VAL A 151 1.58 -2.29 -3.84
CA VAL A 151 1.46 -1.46 -2.64
C VAL A 151 1.53 0.01 -3.06
N PRO A 152 0.51 0.84 -2.78
CA PRO A 152 0.55 2.27 -3.06
C PRO A 152 1.73 2.98 -2.37
N ASP A 153 2.35 3.94 -3.06
CA ASP A 153 3.61 4.58 -2.62
C ASP A 153 3.49 5.36 -1.30
N ASN A 154 2.27 5.77 -0.94
CA ASN A 154 1.98 6.54 0.26
C ASN A 154 1.60 5.67 1.49
N LEU A 155 1.47 4.35 1.32
CA LEU A 155 1.17 3.43 2.41
C LEU A 155 2.45 2.87 3.02
N TRP A 156 2.33 2.39 4.25
CA TRP A 156 3.44 1.77 4.95
C TRP A 156 3.60 0.32 4.51
N ALA A 157 4.84 -0.15 4.60
CA ALA A 157 5.22 -1.48 4.17
C ALA A 157 6.36 -2.02 5.02
N TYR A 158 6.45 -3.34 5.12
CA TYR A 158 7.65 -3.98 5.62
C TYR A 158 8.56 -4.33 4.46
N TYR A 159 9.84 -4.02 4.58
CA TYR A 159 10.79 -4.20 3.50
C TYR A 159 12.16 -4.67 4.02
N CYS A 160 12.68 -5.70 3.39
CA CYS A 160 14.00 -6.25 3.64
C CYS A 160 15.05 -5.47 2.85
N MET A 161 16.00 -4.89 3.58
CA MET A 161 17.01 -4.04 2.98
C MET A 161 18.09 -4.83 2.22
N GLU A 162 18.21 -6.12 2.50
CA GLU A 162 19.29 -7.00 2.02
C GLU A 162 18.98 -7.66 0.68
N CYS A 163 17.73 -8.05 0.42
CA CYS A 163 17.38 -8.86 -0.75
C CYS A 163 16.08 -8.46 -1.45
N ASP A 164 15.68 -7.19 -1.34
CA ASP A 164 14.55 -6.60 -2.08
C ASP A 164 13.21 -7.34 -1.90
N TYR A 165 12.95 -7.82 -0.69
CA TYR A 165 11.71 -8.50 -0.32
C TYR A 165 10.81 -7.55 0.46
N GLY A 166 9.54 -7.40 0.12
CA GLY A 166 8.63 -6.53 0.86
C GLY A 166 7.17 -6.95 0.86
N THR A 167 6.44 -6.48 1.87
CA THR A 167 5.03 -6.83 2.11
C THR A 167 4.20 -5.62 2.47
N HIS A 168 2.88 -5.73 2.34
CA HIS A 168 1.93 -4.82 2.97
C HIS A 168 2.18 -4.68 4.49
N LEU A 169 1.71 -3.57 5.09
CA LEU A 169 1.81 -3.34 6.54
C LEU A 169 1.12 -4.44 7.35
N HIS A 170 -0.09 -4.80 6.95
CA HIS A 170 -0.85 -5.91 7.54
C HIS A 170 -0.62 -7.19 6.74
N SER A 171 -0.80 -8.33 7.40
CA SER A 171 -0.72 -9.64 6.76
C SER A 171 -1.63 -9.69 5.54
N CYS A 172 -1.09 -10.12 4.40
CA CYS A 172 -1.91 -10.37 3.23
C CYS A 172 -2.78 -11.60 3.49
N ALA A 173 -4.08 -11.50 3.22
CA ALA A 173 -4.89 -12.69 3.09
C ALA A 173 -4.31 -13.50 1.91
N LYS A 174 -3.85 -14.72 2.17
CA LYS A 174 -3.70 -15.67 1.08
C LYS A 174 -5.12 -16.05 0.69
N GLU A 175 -5.63 -15.51 -0.39
CA GLU A 175 -6.77 -16.16 -1.05
C GLU A 175 -6.22 -17.49 -1.59
N GLU A 176 -6.40 -18.56 -0.81
CA GLU A 176 -6.35 -19.90 -1.37
C GLU A 176 -7.53 -20.00 -2.32
N GLU A 177 -7.26 -20.21 -3.61
CA GLU A 177 -8.27 -20.63 -4.59
C GLU A 177 -8.88 -21.95 -4.08
N GLU A 178 -9.98 -21.85 -3.33
CA GLU A 178 -10.71 -22.97 -2.77
C GLU A 178 -11.38 -23.78 -3.89
N ALA A 179 -10.68 -24.79 -4.39
CA ALA A 179 -11.28 -25.88 -5.12
C ALA A 179 -12.15 -26.71 -4.16
N LYS A 180 -13.47 -26.53 -4.26
CA LYS A 180 -14.55 -27.36 -3.69
C LYS A 180 -14.17 -28.84 -3.53
N LYS A 181 -14.39 -29.41 -2.33
CA LYS A 181 -15.22 -30.62 -2.08
C LYS A 181 -15.18 -31.09 -0.62
N GLY A 182 -16.37 -31.37 -0.09
CA GLY A 182 -16.64 -32.62 0.64
C GLY A 182 -16.75 -32.53 2.17
N GLU A 183 -17.97 -32.73 2.66
CA GLU A 183 -18.33 -32.97 4.06
C GLU A 183 -17.70 -34.27 4.59
N GLY A 184 -17.40 -34.30 5.90
CA GLY A 184 -17.03 -35.51 6.63
C GLY A 184 -16.77 -35.24 8.11
N GLU A 185 -17.68 -35.70 8.97
CA GLU A 185 -17.64 -35.60 10.44
C GLU A 185 -16.58 -36.52 11.07
N GLY A 186 -15.95 -36.09 12.18
CA GLY A 186 -15.39 -37.01 13.17
C GLY A 186 -14.12 -36.59 13.94
N SER A 187 -14.23 -36.56 15.28
CA SER A 187 -13.17 -36.61 16.33
C SER A 187 -12.51 -35.29 16.80
N LYS A 188 -13.00 -34.75 17.93
CA LYS A 188 -12.69 -33.38 18.46
C LYS A 188 -11.94 -33.33 19.81
N SER A 189 -11.28 -34.39 20.28
CA SER A 189 -10.60 -34.32 21.60
C SER A 189 -9.08 -34.10 21.55
N SER A 190 -8.36 -34.65 20.56
CA SER A 190 -6.88 -34.53 20.49
C SER A 190 -6.42 -33.17 19.92
N ALA A 191 -7.06 -32.70 18.85
CA ALA A 191 -6.69 -31.48 18.15
C ALA A 191 -6.84 -30.19 19.00
N LYS A 192 -7.74 -30.20 20.00
CA LYS A 192 -7.91 -29.06 20.92
C LYS A 192 -6.75 -28.94 21.91
N GLN A 193 -6.13 -30.05 22.31
CA GLN A 193 -4.97 -30.02 23.20
C GLN A 193 -3.70 -29.58 22.46
N GLU A 194 -3.54 -30.00 21.20
CA GLU A 194 -2.43 -29.58 20.34
C GLU A 194 -2.52 -28.08 19.98
N LEU A 195 -3.71 -27.58 19.64
CA LEU A 195 -3.93 -26.15 19.37
C LEU A 195 -3.69 -25.28 20.61
N ALA A 196 -4.07 -25.75 21.80
CA ALA A 196 -3.81 -25.03 23.05
C ALA A 196 -2.32 -24.96 23.37
N ALA A 197 -1.58 -26.07 23.19
CA ALA A 197 -0.13 -26.10 23.39
C ALA A 197 0.62 -25.23 22.37
N MET A 198 0.18 -25.20 21.11
CA MET A 198 0.75 -24.33 20.08
C MET A 198 0.51 -22.85 20.38
N LEU A 199 -0.70 -22.47 20.83
CA LEU A 199 -1.01 -21.10 21.21
C LEU A 199 -0.28 -20.65 22.48
N GLU A 200 0.02 -21.57 23.39
CA GLU A 200 0.81 -21.28 24.59
C GLU A 200 2.30 -21.08 24.24
N ALA A 201 2.86 -21.95 23.39
CA ALA A 201 4.21 -21.77 22.84
C ALA A 201 4.34 -20.47 22.03
N GLN A 202 3.30 -20.08 21.28
CA GLN A 202 3.27 -18.83 20.52
C GLN A 202 3.27 -17.61 21.45
N ARG A 203 2.55 -17.66 22.58
CA ARG A 203 2.58 -16.60 23.61
C ARG A 203 3.91 -16.51 24.34
N GLU A 204 4.58 -17.64 24.58
CA GLU A 204 5.92 -17.65 25.18
C GLU A 204 6.97 -17.03 24.26
N MET A 205 6.90 -17.32 22.96
CA MET A 205 7.76 -16.70 21.95
C MET A 205 7.49 -15.19 21.82
N GLU A 206 6.22 -14.77 21.85
CA GLU A 206 5.84 -13.34 21.83
C GLU A 206 6.35 -12.61 23.08
N ASN A 207 6.23 -13.21 24.26
CA ASN A 207 6.75 -12.61 25.50
C ASN A 207 8.29 -12.52 25.50
N MET A 208 8.98 -13.53 24.97
CA MET A 208 10.44 -13.49 24.81
C MET A 208 10.88 -12.42 23.80
N GLN A 209 10.12 -12.21 22.72
CA GLN A 209 10.37 -11.13 21.76
C GLN A 209 10.15 -9.74 22.37
N ILE A 210 9.16 -9.58 23.25
CA ILE A 210 8.89 -8.33 23.98
C ILE A 210 10.04 -8.00 24.95
N GLU A 211 10.58 -8.99 25.67
CA GLU A 211 11.71 -8.77 26.58
C GLU A 211 13.00 -8.41 25.84
N ILE A 212 13.27 -9.02 24.68
CA ILE A 212 14.40 -8.65 23.81
C ILE A 212 14.24 -7.22 23.30
N HIS A 213 13.02 -6.81 22.91
CA HIS A 213 12.74 -5.46 22.44
C HIS A 213 12.93 -4.40 23.53
N LEU A 214 12.48 -4.67 24.76
CA LEU A 214 12.67 -3.80 25.91
C LEU A 214 14.16 -3.66 26.31
N ALA A 215 14.94 -4.74 26.17
CA ALA A 215 16.38 -4.71 26.43
C ALA A 215 17.13 -3.87 25.37
N MET A 216 16.77 -3.99 24.09
CA MET A 216 17.41 -3.26 22.98
C MET A 216 17.10 -1.75 22.98
N GLN A 217 15.94 -1.34 23.49
CA GLN A 217 15.57 0.08 23.59
C GLN A 217 16.32 0.86 24.68
N SER A 218 16.96 0.16 25.63
CA SER A 218 17.74 0.80 26.71
C SER A 218 19.15 1.24 26.29
N ALA A 219 19.58 0.89 25.07
CA ALA A 219 20.95 1.07 24.63
C ALA A 219 21.08 1.57 23.18
N PHE A 220 20.60 2.79 22.86
CA PHE A 220 21.26 3.58 21.81
C PHE A 220 20.90 5.07 21.84
N VAL A 221 21.93 5.90 21.80
CA VAL A 221 21.86 7.34 21.51
C VAL A 221 22.57 7.57 20.17
N MET A 222 22.10 8.58 19.42
CA MET A 222 22.73 9.32 18.31
C MET A 222 22.10 9.16 16.91
N THR A 223 21.92 10.33 16.28
CA THR A 223 21.44 10.70 14.93
C THR A 223 22.59 10.60 13.88
N PRO A 224 22.54 11.12 12.62
CA PRO A 224 21.46 11.52 11.67
C PRO A 224 21.69 11.00 10.21
N THR A 225 20.85 11.49 9.27
CA THR A 225 20.99 11.56 7.78
C THR A 225 20.50 10.39 6.94
N GLN A 226 19.34 10.61 6.31
CA GLN A 226 18.85 9.80 5.19
C GLN A 226 19.68 10.13 3.94
N ASN A 227 20.67 9.29 3.66
CA ASN A 227 21.21 9.15 2.32
C ASN A 227 21.31 7.65 2.04
N TYR A 228 20.27 7.10 1.41
CA TYR A 228 20.21 5.68 1.11
C TYR A 228 21.20 5.35 -0.02
N PRO A 229 22.14 4.41 0.18
CA PRO A 229 23.08 4.01 -0.87
C PRO A 229 22.32 3.34 -2.03
N GLN A 230 22.77 3.60 -3.26
CA GLN A 230 22.20 3.00 -4.48
C GLN A 230 22.33 1.47 -4.43
N ARG A 231 21.18 0.79 -4.42
CA ARG A 231 21.08 -0.67 -4.21
C ARG A 231 21.36 -1.49 -5.47
N PRO A 232 21.89 -2.72 -5.34
CA PRO A 232 22.25 -3.60 -6.47
C PRO A 232 21.10 -3.90 -7.44
N HIS A 233 19.85 -3.93 -6.97
CA HIS A 233 18.68 -4.20 -7.82
C HIS A 233 18.33 -3.02 -8.73
N LEU A 234 18.53 -1.77 -8.28
CA LEU A 234 18.38 -0.58 -9.13
C LEU A 234 19.39 -0.58 -10.29
N VAL A 235 20.59 -1.12 -10.09
CA VAL A 235 21.56 -1.31 -11.18
C VAL A 235 21.06 -2.35 -12.19
N SER A 236 20.42 -3.42 -11.70
CA SER A 236 19.89 -4.50 -12.54
C SER A 236 18.66 -4.05 -13.33
N LEU A 237 17.71 -3.35 -12.70
CA LEU A 237 16.54 -2.77 -13.36
C LEU A 237 16.91 -1.64 -14.33
N LYS A 238 17.91 -0.80 -13.99
CA LYS A 238 18.43 0.22 -14.92
C LYS A 238 19.03 -0.42 -16.18
N ARG A 239 19.79 -1.51 -16.02
CA ARG A 239 20.33 -2.29 -17.15
C ARG A 239 19.23 -2.94 -17.99
N GLU A 240 18.18 -3.46 -17.37
CA GLU A 240 17.07 -4.08 -18.08
C GLU A 240 16.25 -3.06 -18.88
N ARG A 241 15.96 -1.90 -18.29
CA ARG A 241 15.27 -0.78 -18.97
C ARG A 241 16.10 -0.19 -20.11
N GLU A 242 17.42 -0.16 -19.98
CA GLU A 242 18.34 0.25 -21.05
C GLU A 242 18.34 -0.75 -22.21
N ARG A 243 18.36 -2.06 -21.91
CA ARG A 243 18.24 -3.13 -22.91
C ARG A 243 16.90 -3.09 -23.65
N GLU A 244 15.81 -2.79 -22.96
CA GLU A 244 14.49 -2.67 -23.59
C GLU A 244 14.41 -1.46 -24.54
N ARG A 245 14.95 -0.31 -24.12
CA ARG A 245 15.08 0.88 -24.99
C ARG A 245 15.95 0.62 -26.22
N GLU A 246 17.01 -0.15 -26.08
CA GLU A 246 17.88 -0.53 -27.20
C GLU A 246 17.13 -1.43 -28.20
N ARG A 247 16.37 -2.42 -27.70
CA ARG A 247 15.51 -3.29 -28.53
C ARG A 247 14.44 -2.49 -29.28
N GLU A 248 13.85 -1.48 -28.65
CA GLU A 248 12.86 -0.62 -29.30
C GLU A 248 13.48 0.22 -30.42
N ARG A 249 14.65 0.80 -30.19
CA ARG A 249 15.42 1.53 -31.22
C ARG A 249 15.82 0.64 -32.39
N GLU A 250 16.17 -0.61 -32.13
CA GLU A 250 16.50 -1.57 -33.19
C GLU A 250 15.27 -1.91 -34.05
N ARG A 251 14.12 -2.15 -33.42
CA ARG A 251 12.84 -2.35 -34.12
C ARG A 251 12.44 -1.15 -34.98
N GLU A 252 12.68 0.07 -34.51
CA GLU A 252 12.40 1.29 -35.26
C GLU A 252 13.31 1.41 -36.50
N ARG A 253 14.61 1.14 -36.34
CA ARG A 253 15.57 1.11 -37.46
C ARG A 253 15.23 0.05 -38.50
N GLU A 254 14.74 -1.12 -38.06
CA GLU A 254 14.31 -2.18 -38.97
C GLU A 254 13.08 -1.75 -39.80
N ARG A 255 12.09 -1.12 -39.15
CA ARG A 255 10.91 -0.55 -39.83
C ARG A 255 11.29 0.53 -40.84
N GLU A 256 12.29 1.36 -40.52
CA GLU A 256 12.77 2.40 -41.44
C GLU A 256 13.46 1.80 -42.66
N ARG A 257 14.30 0.78 -42.48
CA ARG A 257 14.93 0.03 -43.58
C ARG A 257 13.91 -0.67 -44.47
N GLU A 258 12.85 -1.21 -43.89
CA GLU A 258 11.77 -1.85 -44.65
C GLU A 258 11.02 -0.83 -45.52
N ARG A 259 10.69 0.34 -44.96
CA ARG A 259 10.10 1.46 -45.70
C ARG A 259 11.00 1.97 -46.83
N GLU A 260 12.31 2.01 -46.61
CA GLU A 260 13.26 2.41 -47.66
C GLU A 260 13.31 1.38 -48.80
N ARG A 261 13.36 0.08 -48.47
CA ARG A 261 13.28 -1.00 -49.47
C ARG A 261 11.98 -0.98 -50.26
N GLU A 262 10.86 -0.67 -49.61
CA GLU A 262 9.57 -0.51 -50.29
C GLU A 262 9.59 0.67 -51.27
N ARG A 263 10.11 1.82 -50.85
CA ARG A 263 10.29 2.99 -51.73
C ARG A 263 11.21 2.71 -52.91
N GLU A 264 12.28 1.94 -52.72
CA GLU A 264 13.16 1.52 -53.81
C GLU A 264 12.45 0.58 -54.79
N ARG A 265 11.64 -0.37 -54.28
CA ARG A 265 10.81 -1.25 -55.12
C ARG A 265 9.78 -0.47 -55.91
N GLU A 266 9.11 0.51 -55.31
CA GLU A 266 8.15 1.39 -55.99
C GLU A 266 8.81 2.22 -57.08
N LYS A 267 9.99 2.81 -56.80
CA LYS A 267 10.78 3.55 -57.80
C LYS A 267 11.19 2.66 -58.97
N ALA A 268 11.71 1.46 -58.70
CA ALA A 268 12.07 0.49 -59.73
C ALA A 268 10.86 0.06 -60.57
N HIS A 269 9.67 -0.03 -59.95
CA HIS A 269 8.42 -0.34 -60.66
C HIS A 269 7.93 0.82 -61.55
N GLN A 270 8.09 2.06 -61.09
CA GLN A 270 7.82 3.26 -61.90
C GLN A 270 8.81 3.41 -63.08
N GLU A 271 10.08 3.08 -62.88
CA GLU A 271 11.12 3.16 -63.93
C GLU A 271 11.03 2.04 -64.97
N SER A 272 10.48 0.88 -64.61
CA SER A 272 10.26 -0.27 -65.52
C SER A 272 8.91 -0.23 -66.27
N SER A 273 8.04 0.73 -65.95
CA SER A 273 6.77 0.92 -66.65
C SER A 273 6.98 1.66 -67.99
N PRO A 274 6.58 1.12 -69.16
CA PRO A 274 6.78 1.78 -70.45
C PRO A 274 5.88 3.01 -70.57
N SER A 275 6.46 4.21 -70.56
CA SER A 275 5.72 5.44 -70.84
C SER A 275 5.33 5.52 -72.33
N HIS A 276 4.04 5.39 -72.62
CA HIS A 276 3.47 5.74 -73.93
C HIS A 276 3.69 7.24 -74.17
N ARG A 277 4.66 7.58 -75.02
CA ARG A 277 4.81 8.94 -75.57
C ARG A 277 3.64 9.22 -76.51
N HIS A 278 2.78 10.18 -76.17
CA HIS A 278 2.00 10.88 -77.18
C HIS A 278 2.45 12.34 -77.29
N ALA A 279 2.88 12.66 -78.52
CA ALA A 279 3.38 13.92 -78.98
C ALA A 279 2.27 14.99 -79.03
N ARG A 280 2.68 16.24 -78.82
CA ARG A 280 1.88 17.43 -79.12
C ARG A 280 1.73 17.61 -80.63
N THR A 281 0.57 18.11 -81.06
CA THR A 281 0.45 19.01 -82.21
C THR A 281 -0.55 20.14 -81.89
N PRO A 282 -0.31 21.38 -82.38
CA PRO A 282 -1.17 22.54 -82.10
C PRO A 282 -2.06 22.92 -83.30
N SER A 283 -3.25 23.51 -83.06
CA SER A 283 -3.84 24.57 -83.92
C SER A 283 -5.20 25.08 -83.41
N SER A 284 -5.31 26.43 -83.31
CA SER A 284 -6.45 27.32 -83.65
C SER A 284 -7.88 26.98 -83.17
N SER A 285 -8.77 27.87 -82.77
CA SER A 285 -8.84 29.34 -82.66
C SER A 285 -10.27 29.66 -82.19
N SER A 286 -10.43 30.82 -81.56
CA SER A 286 -11.63 31.68 -81.49
C SER A 286 -12.22 31.91 -80.10
N SER A 287 -11.98 33.14 -79.63
CA SER A 287 -12.69 33.88 -78.58
C SER A 287 -13.98 34.50 -79.19
N PRO A 288 -14.70 35.45 -78.53
CA PRO A 288 -14.74 35.86 -77.11
C PRO A 288 -16.19 36.04 -76.60
N SER A 289 -16.34 36.50 -75.34
CA SER A 289 -17.43 37.38 -74.80
C SER A 289 -17.87 36.88 -73.42
N THR A 290 -18.12 37.66 -72.36
CA THR A 290 -17.96 39.07 -71.93
C THR A 290 -18.32 39.07 -70.43
N ALA A 291 -17.85 40.11 -69.69
CA ALA A 291 -18.50 40.66 -68.47
C ALA A 291 -18.59 39.74 -67.21
N ALA A 292 -18.50 40.20 -65.96
CA ALA A 292 -18.35 41.50 -65.35
C ALA A 292 -17.87 41.33 -63.90
N ARG A 293 -17.20 42.37 -63.40
CA ARG A 293 -17.26 42.98 -62.05
C ARG A 293 -17.50 42.08 -60.82
N GLY A 294 -16.66 42.30 -59.79
CA GLY A 294 -17.19 42.50 -58.44
C GLY A 294 -16.33 42.08 -57.26
N ASN A 295 -15.55 43.04 -56.75
CA ASN A 295 -15.33 43.36 -55.33
C ASN A 295 -14.64 42.39 -54.33
N ARG A 296 -13.55 42.95 -53.77
CA ARG A 296 -13.23 43.19 -52.34
C ARG A 296 -13.05 42.00 -51.38
N LYS A 297 -11.76 41.80 -51.06
CA LYS A 297 -11.10 41.85 -49.73
C LYS A 297 -11.53 40.91 -48.57
N PRO A 298 -10.61 40.63 -47.62
CA PRO A 298 -10.48 39.40 -46.82
C PRO A 298 -10.79 39.71 -45.33
N PRO A 299 -10.13 39.15 -44.30
CA PRO A 299 -9.67 37.79 -43.97
C PRO A 299 -10.33 37.29 -42.64
N CYS A 300 -10.08 36.04 -42.22
CA CYS A 300 -10.13 35.60 -40.80
C CYS A 300 -9.03 34.52 -40.67
N VAL A 301 -7.90 34.83 -40.02
CA VAL A 301 -7.55 34.49 -38.62
C VAL A 301 -7.74 33.01 -38.31
#